data_AF-A0A2P2DIA7-F1
#
_entry.id   AF-A0A2P2DIA7-F1
#
_cell.length_a   1.000
_cell.length_b   1.000
_cell.length_c   1.000
_cell.angle_alpha   90.00
_cell.angle_beta   90.00
_cell.angle_gamma   90.00
#
_symmetry.space_group_name_H-M   'P 1'
#
loop_
_entity.id
_entity.type
_entity.pdbx_description
1 polymer ?
#
loop_
_entity_poly.entity_id
_entity_poly.type
_entity_poly.pdbx_seq_one_letter_code
_entity_poly.pdbx_strand_id
1 'polypeptide(L)'
;MKGKYAENTEVSSDRSKSEIEKTLRKYGAKEFVSGWNDNQAMILFSMEGRKVKFLLPLPPKSDFSKTETGRARKPNQIEEAYEQGIRQRWRALSLAIKAKLEMLECGIATFDEEFLPYIVMPNGSTVAEEVIPKVKQAYLDGKQPQILIG
;
A
#
# COMPACT_ATOMS: atom_id res chain seq x y z
N MET A 1 -8.71 12.62 -2.81
CA MET A 1 -7.57 13.55 -2.95
C MET A 1 -6.36 12.79 -3.48
N LYS A 2 -5.74 13.22 -4.60
CA LYS A 2 -4.39 12.76 -4.96
C LYS A 2 -3.44 13.36 -3.93
N GLY A 3 -2.88 12.54 -3.04
CA GLY A 3 -1.92 13.02 -2.04
C GLY A 3 -0.68 13.59 -2.75
N LYS A 4 -0.23 14.78 -2.35
CA LYS A 4 0.98 15.45 -2.89
C LYS A 4 2.30 14.91 -2.33
N TYR A 5 2.24 13.88 -1.48
CA TYR A 5 3.44 13.39 -0.81
C TYR A 5 4.37 12.66 -1.78
N ALA A 6 5.66 12.95 -1.73
CA ALA A 6 6.69 12.42 -2.65
C ALA A 6 6.48 12.76 -4.13
N GLU A 7 5.72 13.81 -4.46
CA GLU A 7 5.37 14.22 -5.83
C GLU A 7 6.59 14.46 -6.72
N ASN A 8 7.69 14.98 -6.16
CA ASN A 8 8.95 15.24 -6.85
C ASN A 8 10.07 14.25 -6.50
N THR A 9 9.71 13.02 -6.10
CA THR A 9 10.74 12.02 -5.76
C THR A 9 11.62 11.69 -6.97
N GLU A 10 12.93 11.73 -6.77
CA GLU A 10 13.93 11.25 -7.73
C GLU A 10 14.21 9.75 -7.56
N VAL A 11 13.74 9.16 -6.45
CA VAL A 11 13.91 7.73 -6.15
C VAL A 11 13.09 6.92 -7.15
N SER A 12 13.76 6.03 -7.89
CA SER A 12 13.10 5.12 -8.82
C SER A 12 12.18 4.12 -8.09
N SER A 13 11.22 3.58 -8.84
CA SER A 13 10.32 2.53 -8.35
C SER A 13 11.09 1.31 -7.85
N ASP A 14 12.14 0.89 -8.58
CA ASP A 14 12.94 -0.28 -8.21
C ASP A 14 13.80 -0.04 -6.97
N ARG A 15 14.34 1.19 -6.82
CA ARG A 15 15.02 1.56 -5.58
C ARG A 15 14.06 1.54 -4.39
N SER A 16 12.85 2.05 -4.56
CA SER A 16 11.81 2.01 -3.51
C SER A 16 11.40 0.57 -3.15
N LYS A 17 11.24 -0.32 -4.14
CA LYS A 17 10.98 -1.76 -3.90
C LYS A 17 12.12 -2.41 -3.12
N SER A 18 13.37 -2.17 -3.53
CA SER A 18 14.55 -2.69 -2.84
C SER A 18 14.67 -2.16 -1.41
N GLU A 19 14.35 -0.88 -1.18
CA GLU A 19 14.29 -0.30 0.17
C GLU A 19 13.23 -0.99 1.04
N ILE A 20 12.06 -1.31 0.48
CA ILE A 20 11.01 -2.06 1.20
C ILE A 20 11.51 -3.45 1.59
N GLU A 21 12.03 -4.22 0.62
CA GLU A 21 12.53 -5.57 0.87
C GLU A 21 13.62 -5.59 1.95
N LYS A 22 14.62 -4.69 1.84
CA LYS A 22 15.70 -4.56 2.83
C LYS A 22 15.17 -4.21 4.22
N THR A 23 14.19 -3.30 4.28
CA THR A 23 13.59 -2.90 5.56
C THR A 23 12.82 -4.06 6.17
N LEU A 24 11.92 -4.71 5.42
CA LEU A 24 11.17 -5.87 5.91
C LEU A 24 12.10 -7.00 6.38
N ARG A 25 13.16 -7.30 5.63
CA ARG A 25 14.15 -8.30 6.00
C ARG A 25 14.88 -7.95 7.29
N LYS A 26 15.25 -6.67 7.49
CA LYS A 26 15.86 -6.19 8.74
C LYS A 26 14.95 -6.43 9.94
N TYR A 27 13.65 -6.22 9.76
CA TYR A 27 12.62 -6.40 10.79
C TYR A 27 12.12 -7.85 10.94
N GLY A 28 12.78 -8.81 10.28
CA GLY A 28 12.53 -10.23 10.51
C GLY A 28 11.55 -10.89 9.55
N ALA A 29 11.14 -10.23 8.47
CA ALA A 29 10.35 -10.87 7.41
C ALA A 29 11.10 -12.06 6.81
N LYS A 30 10.38 -13.16 6.55
CA LYS A 30 10.93 -14.43 6.08
C LYS A 30 10.72 -14.68 4.59
N GLU A 31 9.63 -14.17 4.05
CA GLU A 31 9.31 -14.25 2.62
C GLU A 31 8.96 -12.84 2.13
N PHE A 32 9.28 -12.56 0.87
CA PHE A 32 8.94 -11.30 0.21
C PHE A 32 8.66 -11.56 -1.27
N VAL A 33 7.56 -11.02 -1.77
CA VAL A 33 7.16 -11.06 -3.17
C VAL A 33 6.65 -9.67 -3.55
N SER A 34 7.06 -9.20 -4.73
CA SER A 34 6.50 -7.98 -5.32
C SER A 34 6.08 -8.24 -6.77
N GLY A 35 5.03 -7.55 -7.21
CA GLY A 35 4.50 -7.69 -8.57
C GLY A 35 3.58 -6.53 -8.92
N TRP A 36 3.15 -6.46 -10.17
CA TRP A 36 2.21 -5.46 -10.64
C TRP A 36 1.43 -5.96 -11.86
N ASN A 37 0.32 -5.27 -12.13
CA ASN A 37 -0.40 -5.30 -13.40
C ASN A 37 -0.69 -3.85 -13.82
N ASP A 38 -1.49 -3.65 -14.87
CA ASP A 38 -1.79 -2.33 -15.42
C ASP A 38 -2.48 -1.37 -14.43
N ASN A 39 -3.16 -1.89 -13.42
CA ASN A 39 -4.00 -1.10 -12.52
C ASN A 39 -3.43 -0.97 -11.11
N GLN A 40 -2.59 -1.90 -10.68
CA GLN A 40 -2.07 -1.94 -9.31
C GLN A 40 -0.73 -2.65 -9.20
N ALA A 41 0.05 -2.23 -8.21
CA ALA A 41 1.18 -2.96 -7.69
C ALA A 41 0.79 -3.71 -6.41
N MET A 42 1.54 -4.75 -6.09
CA MET A 42 1.35 -5.57 -4.89
C MET A 42 2.69 -5.87 -4.23
N ILE A 43 2.68 -5.90 -2.90
CA ILE A 43 3.72 -6.51 -2.06
C ILE A 43 3.06 -7.55 -1.16
N LEU A 44 3.68 -8.72 -1.07
CA LEU A 44 3.34 -9.75 -0.10
C LEU A 44 4.59 -10.13 0.69
N PHE A 45 4.48 -10.25 2.00
CA PHE A 45 5.56 -10.75 2.85
C PHE A 45 5.02 -11.58 4.00
N SER A 46 5.89 -12.36 4.65
CA SER A 46 5.54 -13.06 5.89
C SER A 46 6.41 -12.59 7.05
N MET A 47 5.76 -12.32 8.19
CA MET A 47 6.40 -11.84 9.41
C MET A 47 5.53 -12.26 10.60
N GLU A 48 6.17 -12.65 11.72
CA GLU A 48 5.50 -13.15 12.91
C GLU A 48 4.43 -14.23 12.63
N GLY A 49 4.70 -15.16 11.71
CA GLY A 49 3.76 -16.24 11.38
C GLY A 49 2.53 -15.82 10.58
N ARG A 50 2.44 -14.55 10.15
CA ARG A 50 1.34 -14.01 9.36
C ARG A 50 1.80 -13.64 7.95
N LYS A 51 0.92 -13.77 6.97
CA LYS A 51 1.12 -13.25 5.61
C LYS A 51 0.46 -11.87 5.52
N VAL A 52 1.18 -10.89 5.02
CA VAL A 52 0.72 -9.50 4.88
C VAL A 52 0.73 -9.11 3.41
N LYS A 53 -0.35 -8.51 2.93
CA LYS A 53 -0.53 -8.08 1.53
C LYS A 53 -0.87 -6.59 1.47
N PHE A 54 -0.01 -5.81 0.81
CA PHE A 54 -0.29 -4.43 0.44
C PHE A 54 -0.65 -4.36 -1.04
N LEU A 55 -1.79 -3.74 -1.35
CA LEU A 55 -2.19 -3.36 -2.70
C LEU A 55 -1.99 -1.85 -2.87
N LEU A 56 -1.29 -1.48 -3.93
CA LEU A 56 -0.96 -0.10 -4.28
C LEU A 56 -1.62 0.24 -5.62
N PRO A 57 -2.75 0.96 -5.61
CA PRO A 57 -3.38 1.43 -6.83
C PRO A 57 -2.42 2.30 -7.64
N LEU A 58 -2.22 1.96 -8.91
CA LEU A 58 -1.45 2.74 -9.85
C LEU A 58 -2.39 3.70 -10.58
N PRO A 59 -2.00 4.97 -10.78
CA PRO A 59 -2.82 5.90 -11.54
C PRO A 59 -2.90 5.44 -13.00
N PRO A 60 -4.02 5.60 -13.71
CA PRO A 60 -4.06 5.28 -15.13
C PRO A 60 -3.24 6.32 -15.91
N LYS A 61 -2.61 5.91 -17.02
CA LYS A 61 -1.80 6.80 -17.86
C LYS A 61 -2.59 8.01 -18.41
N SER A 62 -3.90 7.84 -18.63
CA SER A 62 -4.81 8.90 -19.09
C SER A 62 -4.88 10.10 -18.15
N ASP A 63 -4.65 9.89 -16.84
CA ASP A 63 -4.59 10.97 -15.84
C ASP A 63 -3.47 11.98 -16.11
N PHE A 64 -2.49 11.61 -16.92
CA PHE A 64 -1.31 12.42 -17.23
C PHE A 64 -1.39 13.10 -18.61
N SER A 65 -2.53 13.01 -19.29
CA SER A 65 -2.73 13.61 -20.62
C SER A 65 -2.69 15.15 -20.64
N LYS A 66 -2.99 15.80 -19.50
CA LYS A 66 -3.04 17.27 -19.37
C LYS A 66 -2.19 17.78 -18.21
N THR A 67 -1.51 18.91 -18.44
CA THR A 67 -0.82 19.69 -17.40
C THR A 67 -1.79 20.19 -16.33
N GLU A 68 -1.25 20.66 -15.20
CA GLU A 68 -2.03 21.25 -14.11
C GLU A 68 -2.88 22.45 -14.57
N THR A 69 -2.40 23.20 -15.56
CA THR A 69 -3.13 24.32 -16.19
C THR A 69 -4.16 23.88 -17.24
N GLY A 70 -4.37 22.57 -17.41
CA GLY A 70 -5.34 21.99 -18.34
C GLY A 70 -4.86 21.84 -19.79
N ARG A 71 -3.64 22.28 -20.13
CA ARG A 71 -3.06 22.14 -21.48
C ARG A 71 -2.67 20.69 -21.77
N ALA A 72 -2.87 20.21 -23.00
CA ALA A 72 -2.46 18.86 -23.41
C ALA A 72 -0.93 18.68 -23.35
N ARG A 73 -0.47 17.53 -22.86
CA ARG A 73 0.95 17.13 -22.86
C ARG A 73 1.32 16.45 -24.18
N LYS A 74 2.59 16.57 -24.59
CA LYS A 74 3.17 15.76 -25.68
C LYS A 74 3.35 14.30 -25.22
N PRO A 75 3.39 13.32 -26.14
CA PRO A 75 3.50 11.90 -25.77
C PRO A 75 4.66 11.56 -24.82
N ASN A 76 5.86 12.10 -25.04
CA ASN A 76 7.01 11.91 -24.16
C ASN A 76 6.78 12.49 -22.76
N GLN A 77 6.16 13.67 -22.67
CA GLN A 77 5.82 14.31 -21.40
C GLN A 77 4.73 13.56 -20.64
N ILE A 78 3.85 12.83 -21.34
CA ILE A 78 2.87 11.93 -20.71
C ILE A 78 3.60 10.75 -20.07
N GLU A 79 4.57 10.15 -20.76
CA GLU A 79 5.36 9.04 -20.23
C GLU A 79 6.14 9.48 -18.98
N GLU A 80 6.90 10.58 -19.07
CA GLU A 80 7.69 11.10 -17.96
C GLU A 80 6.82 11.42 -16.74
N ALA A 81 5.66 12.05 -16.95
CA ALA A 81 4.74 12.37 -15.86
C ALA A 81 4.07 11.11 -15.27
N TYR A 82 3.77 10.12 -16.11
CA TYR A 82 3.21 8.85 -15.68
C TYR A 82 4.21 8.05 -14.83
N GLU A 83 5.46 7.93 -15.30
CA GLU A 83 6.55 7.32 -14.55
C GLU A 83 6.77 8.04 -13.21
N GLN A 84 6.72 9.37 -13.20
CA GLN A 84 6.80 10.14 -11.96
C GLN A 84 5.67 9.79 -10.98
N GLY A 85 4.44 9.68 -11.48
CA GLY A 85 3.30 9.23 -10.69
C GLY A 85 3.50 7.83 -10.10
N ILE A 86 4.06 6.90 -10.86
CA ILE A 86 4.38 5.55 -10.37
C ILE A 86 5.47 5.61 -9.29
N ARG A 87 6.56 6.37 -9.51
CA ARG A 87 7.64 6.56 -8.54
C ARG A 87 7.10 7.10 -7.21
N GLN A 88 6.24 8.11 -7.28
CA GLN A 88 5.58 8.69 -6.12
C GLN A 88 4.81 7.64 -5.31
N ARG A 89 4.04 6.77 -5.97
CA ARG A 89 3.24 5.72 -5.31
C ARG A 89 4.13 4.71 -4.57
N TRP A 90 5.20 4.24 -5.22
CA TRP A 90 6.15 3.33 -4.59
C TRP A 90 6.88 3.97 -3.42
N ARG A 91 7.25 5.25 -3.55
CA ARG A 91 7.91 5.98 -2.47
C ARG A 91 7.00 6.16 -1.27
N ALA A 92 5.74 6.50 -1.50
CA ALA A 92 4.73 6.60 -0.45
C ALA A 92 4.54 5.26 0.28
N LEU A 93 4.44 4.14 -0.45
CA LEU A 93 4.34 2.81 0.16
C LEU A 93 5.57 2.45 0.98
N SER A 94 6.77 2.73 0.46
CA SER A 94 8.03 2.49 1.17
C SER A 94 8.09 3.23 2.51
N LEU A 95 7.70 4.50 2.50
CA LEU A 95 7.68 5.32 3.71
C LEU A 95 6.59 4.88 4.69
N ALA A 96 5.41 4.48 4.20
CA ALA A 96 4.34 3.96 5.04
C ALA A 96 4.76 2.66 5.73
N ILE A 97 5.29 1.67 4.99
CA ILE A 97 5.76 0.40 5.57
C ILE A 97 6.85 0.66 6.60
N LYS A 98 7.81 1.53 6.30
CA LYS A 98 8.85 1.90 7.27
C LYS A 98 8.23 2.48 8.54
N ALA A 99 7.33 3.46 8.43
CA ALA A 99 6.68 4.07 9.59
C ALA A 99 5.93 3.04 10.45
N LYS A 100 5.17 2.13 9.82
CA LYS A 100 4.47 1.04 10.52
C LYS A 100 5.43 0.16 11.32
N LEU A 101 6.57 -0.20 10.73
CA LEU A 101 7.59 -1.00 11.40
C LEU A 101 8.26 -0.24 12.56
N GLU A 102 8.56 1.06 12.40
CA GLU A 102 9.10 1.88 13.49
C GLU A 102 8.12 2.01 14.67
N MET A 103 6.80 2.02 14.41
CA MET A 103 5.79 1.98 15.48
C MET A 103 5.86 0.69 16.31
N LEU A 104 6.22 -0.44 15.70
CA LEU A 104 6.43 -1.70 16.42
C LEU A 104 7.68 -1.64 17.31
N GLU A 105 8.81 -1.18 16.77
CA GLU A 105 10.08 -1.06 17.52
C GLU A 105 9.97 -0.10 18.70
N CYS A 106 9.24 1.01 18.52
CA CYS A 106 9.01 1.97 19.60
C CYS A 106 7.92 1.52 20.59
N GLY A 107 7.29 0.35 20.38
CA GLY A 107 6.24 -0.18 21.23
C GLY A 107 4.93 0.62 21.23
N ILE A 108 4.68 1.40 20.17
CA ILE A 108 3.45 2.19 20.00
C ILE A 108 2.26 1.29 19.64
N ALA A 109 2.53 0.22 18.90
CA ALA A 109 1.54 -0.78 18.50
C ALA A 109 2.19 -2.17 18.46
N THR A 110 1.39 -3.21 18.61
CA THR A 110 1.80 -4.59 18.30
C THR A 110 1.72 -4.86 16.79
N PHE A 111 2.38 -5.93 16.33
CA PHE A 111 2.32 -6.32 14.92
C PHE A 111 0.89 -6.55 14.46
N ASP A 112 0.10 -7.26 15.28
CA ASP A 112 -1.30 -7.53 14.97
C ASP A 112 -2.07 -6.24 14.84
N GLU A 113 -1.99 -5.30 15.78
CA GLU A 113 -2.74 -4.03 15.69
C GLU A 113 -2.37 -3.21 14.45
N GLU A 114 -1.08 -3.08 14.15
CA GLU A 114 -0.59 -2.19 13.08
C GLU A 114 -0.79 -2.77 11.67
N PHE A 115 -0.69 -4.09 11.55
CA PHE A 115 -0.80 -4.82 10.29
C PHE A 115 -2.12 -5.56 10.10
N LEU A 116 -3.01 -5.63 11.11
CA LEU A 116 -4.29 -6.36 11.07
C LEU A 116 -5.01 -6.21 9.74
N PRO A 117 -5.25 -4.99 9.22
CA PRO A 117 -6.05 -4.79 8.02
C PRO A 117 -5.44 -5.47 6.79
N TYR A 118 -4.13 -5.70 6.78
CA TYR A 118 -3.37 -6.21 5.65
C TYR A 118 -3.05 -7.71 5.77
N ILE A 119 -3.37 -8.34 6.91
CA ILE A 119 -3.16 -9.78 7.11
C ILE A 119 -4.05 -10.56 6.14
N VAL A 120 -3.45 -11.56 5.47
CA VAL A 120 -4.10 -12.44 4.51
C VAL A 120 -4.76 -13.61 5.22
N MET A 121 -6.05 -13.79 4.97
CA MET A 121 -6.89 -14.87 5.48
C MET A 121 -6.71 -16.16 4.63
N PRO A 122 -7.12 -17.34 5.13
CA PRO A 122 -6.98 -18.61 4.39
C PRO A 122 -7.64 -18.63 3.00
N ASN A 123 -8.67 -17.81 2.78
CA ASN A 123 -9.34 -17.66 1.48
C ASN A 123 -8.62 -16.70 0.51
N GLY A 124 -7.49 -16.10 0.92
CA GLY A 124 -6.69 -15.16 0.12
C GLY A 124 -7.12 -13.69 0.19
N SER A 125 -8.23 -13.39 0.86
CA SER A 125 -8.65 -12.02 1.17
C SER A 125 -7.75 -11.42 2.27
N THR A 126 -7.83 -10.12 2.49
CA THR A 126 -7.29 -9.47 3.70
C THR A 126 -8.38 -9.29 4.75
N VAL A 127 -7.98 -9.17 6.02
CA VAL A 127 -8.93 -8.82 7.10
C VAL A 127 -9.70 -7.54 6.79
N ALA A 128 -9.06 -6.52 6.20
CA ALA A 128 -9.74 -5.29 5.79
C ALA A 128 -10.88 -5.55 4.80
N GLU A 129 -10.64 -6.38 3.79
CA GLU A 129 -11.63 -6.72 2.76
C GLU A 129 -12.88 -7.36 3.37
N GLU A 130 -12.74 -8.15 4.45
CA GLU A 130 -13.88 -8.82 5.11
C GLU A 130 -14.54 -7.98 6.21
N VAL A 131 -13.75 -7.24 6.98
CA VAL A 131 -14.23 -6.60 8.21
C VAL A 131 -14.75 -5.19 7.95
N ILE A 132 -14.15 -4.42 7.03
CA ILE A 132 -14.59 -3.05 6.74
C ILE A 132 -16.08 -2.99 6.33
N PRO A 133 -16.60 -3.86 5.46
CA PRO A 133 -18.03 -3.84 5.12
C PRO A 133 -18.93 -4.10 6.33
N LYS A 134 -18.54 -5.04 7.21
CA LYS A 134 -19.29 -5.39 8.43
C LYS A 134 -19.30 -4.24 9.43
N VAL A 135 -18.16 -3.56 9.60
CA VAL A 135 -18.04 -2.37 10.45
C VAL A 135 -18.94 -1.26 9.92
N LYS A 136 -18.95 -1.00 8.61
CA LYS A 136 -19.85 0.00 7.99
C LYS A 136 -21.31 -0.32 8.26
N GLN A 137 -21.70 -1.59 8.10
CA GLN A 137 -23.08 -2.02 8.34
C GLN A 137 -23.47 -1.86 9.82
N ALA A 138 -22.58 -2.21 10.74
CA ALA A 138 -22.81 -2.06 12.17
C ALA A 138 -23.07 -0.60 12.59
N TYR A 139 -22.34 0.37 11.99
CA TYR A 139 -22.59 1.79 12.22
C TYR A 139 -23.95 2.25 11.67
N LEU A 140 -24.41 1.69 10.55
CA LEU A 140 -25.73 2.00 9.98
C LEU A 140 -26.88 1.42 10.81
N ASP A 141 -26.72 0.20 11.30
CA ASP A 141 -27.77 -0.52 12.02
C ASP A 141 -27.84 -0.17 13.51
N GLY A 142 -26.88 0.61 14.02
CA GLY A 142 -26.72 0.90 15.46
C GLY A 142 -26.42 -0.35 16.31
N LYS A 143 -26.13 -1.48 15.67
CA LYS A 143 -25.80 -2.75 16.32
C LYS A 143 -24.32 -2.98 16.19
N GLN A 144 -23.62 -3.21 17.30
CA GLN A 144 -22.22 -3.66 17.25
C GLN A 144 -22.10 -4.89 16.34
N PRO A 145 -21.05 -5.00 15.50
CA PRO A 145 -20.85 -6.20 14.71
C PRO A 145 -20.67 -7.38 15.68
N GLN A 146 -21.52 -8.40 15.58
CA GLN A 146 -21.28 -9.67 16.26
C GLN A 146 -20.03 -10.28 15.65
N ILE A 147 -18.89 -10.09 16.32
CA ILE A 147 -17.69 -10.85 16.03
C ILE A 147 -17.97 -12.25 16.55
N LEU A 148 -18.22 -13.19 15.64
CA LEU A 148 -18.36 -14.60 15.97
C LEU A 148 -17.02 -15.09 16.53
N ILE A 149 -16.98 -15.35 17.83
CA ILE A 149 -15.94 -16.17 18.45
C ILE A 149 -16.30 -17.61 18.07
N GLY A 150 -15.50 -18.20 17.19
CA GLY A 150 -15.49 -19.64 16.90
C GLY A 150 -14.20 -20.24 17.42
#